data_AF-A0AB34JU30-F1
#
_entry.id   AF-A0AB34JU30-F1
#
_cell.length_a   1.000
_cell.length_b   1.000
_cell.length_c   1.000
_cell.angle_alpha   90.00
_cell.angle_beta   90.00
_cell.angle_gamma   90.00
#
_symmetry.space_group_name_H-M   'P 1'
#
loop_
_entity.id
_entity.type
_entity.pdbx_description
1 polymer ?
#
loop_
_entity_poly.entity_id
_entity_poly.type
_entity_poly.pdbx_seq_one_letter_code
_entity_poly.pdbx_strand_id
1 'polypeptide(L)'
;MAKSKGKSSAAKPSKPSKPRPSSSSLSSSALLTLSLAAAAAAYAAYVLRAPPPPPLSPPAAGGLSPFEQRQQGRTLPGADRPACADAAGCAGVGAAECAAPAVASRCCASCFRATCVDLDAACVEKAQRGACYLEAEYMNATCCHACSPDPEDPCSPDPRVRPRVAEGDLGKIFRRGVEEYPQYAPRVYSEDPWVVGFDNLLTDEECQGVIEAVGGKNGEYLKPSTTAQAVKENGRIVLRDVPDDIRTSWNAWCQHAGCYNHPIHERVITRIMDIVGLPHDYAEHMQLLKYGPGEYYRLHHDWIPEQLQALCGPRVFTFFLYLSDVEEGGGTRFPYIKDKDGKPITVMPRKGTAVWWAHGLESNPWQKDDRTHHEAMPPIKGVKLAANYWIHGSDFKGSMAAGCDGRSGVKGRVWRK
;
A
#
# COMPACT_ATOMS: atom_id res chain seq x y z
N MET A 1 -28.10 -75.63 77.57
CA MET A 1 -29.44 -74.98 77.47
C MET A 1 -29.64 -74.49 76.05
N ALA A 2 -30.86 -74.70 75.52
CA ALA A 2 -31.51 -74.27 74.27
C ALA A 2 -31.05 -72.91 73.65
N LYS A 3 -31.24 -72.53 72.37
CA LYS A 3 -31.94 -73.02 71.15
C LYS A 3 -31.59 -72.05 69.97
N SER A 4 -31.79 -72.51 68.72
CA SER A 4 -32.26 -71.76 67.51
C SER A 4 -31.29 -70.80 66.78
N LYS A 5 -30.69 -71.19 65.64
CA LYS A 5 -31.15 -71.14 64.21
C LYS A 5 -31.30 -69.74 63.57
N GLY A 6 -30.57 -69.53 62.46
CA GLY A 6 -30.84 -68.51 61.42
C GLY A 6 -29.74 -68.47 60.34
N LYS A 7 -30.09 -68.78 59.08
CA LYS A 7 -29.20 -68.95 57.90
C LYS A 7 -28.80 -67.61 57.25
N SER A 8 -27.63 -67.57 56.59
CA SER A 8 -27.36 -66.66 55.46
C SER A 8 -26.54 -67.35 54.37
N SER A 9 -26.79 -66.94 53.12
CA SER A 9 -26.56 -67.61 51.84
C SER A 9 -25.14 -67.44 51.29
N ALA A 10 -24.69 -68.45 50.54
CA ALA A 10 -23.41 -68.52 49.84
C ALA A 10 -23.36 -67.65 48.57
N ALA A 11 -22.20 -67.03 48.29
CA ALA A 11 -21.87 -66.39 47.02
C ALA A 11 -20.89 -67.27 46.22
N LYS A 12 -21.21 -67.52 44.95
CA LYS A 12 -20.37 -68.20 43.94
C LYS A 12 -19.41 -67.22 43.24
N PRO A 13 -18.24 -67.66 42.74
CA PRO A 13 -17.29 -66.83 42.02
C PRO A 13 -17.65 -66.68 40.53
N SER A 14 -17.40 -65.50 39.94
CA SER A 14 -17.62 -65.19 38.51
C SER A 14 -16.32 -65.09 37.71
N LYS A 15 -16.45 -65.37 36.40
CA LYS A 15 -15.49 -65.79 35.37
C LYS A 15 -14.46 -64.74 34.89
N PRO A 16 -13.36 -65.17 34.22
CA PRO A 16 -12.37 -64.28 33.58
C PRO A 16 -12.85 -63.75 32.21
N SER A 17 -12.51 -62.49 31.89
CA SER A 17 -12.79 -61.83 30.62
C SER A 17 -11.62 -61.95 29.61
N LYS A 18 -11.96 -62.10 28.32
CA LYS A 18 -11.06 -62.24 27.16
C LYS A 18 -10.36 -60.91 26.78
N PRO A 19 -9.19 -60.95 26.12
CA PRO A 19 -8.52 -59.73 25.62
C PRO A 19 -9.14 -59.21 24.31
N ARG A 20 -9.18 -57.88 24.16
CA ARG A 20 -9.54 -57.15 22.92
C ARG A 20 -8.29 -56.84 22.08
N PRO A 21 -8.41 -56.66 20.74
CA PRO A 21 -7.27 -56.46 19.84
C PRO A 21 -6.71 -55.03 19.94
N SER A 22 -5.39 -54.90 19.85
CA SER A 22 -4.68 -53.62 19.81
C SER A 22 -4.80 -52.96 18.42
N SER A 23 -5.41 -51.78 18.34
CA SER A 23 -5.26 -50.91 17.17
C SER A 23 -3.90 -50.20 17.25
N SER A 24 -3.02 -50.48 16.29
CA SER A 24 -1.76 -49.77 16.11
C SER A 24 -2.04 -48.30 15.74
N SER A 25 -1.82 -47.37 16.68
CA SER A 25 -1.74 -45.96 16.35
C SER A 25 -0.39 -45.68 15.70
N LEU A 26 -0.40 -45.19 14.47
CA LEU A 26 0.78 -44.56 13.88
C LEU A 26 1.04 -43.27 14.68
N SER A 27 2.24 -43.17 15.26
CA SER A 27 2.69 -41.98 15.99
C SER A 27 2.53 -40.72 15.13
N SER A 28 2.14 -39.60 15.75
CA SER A 28 2.01 -38.28 15.11
C SER A 28 3.25 -37.85 14.32
N SER A 29 4.43 -38.41 14.64
CA SER A 29 5.66 -38.18 13.87
C SER A 29 5.59 -38.78 12.46
N ALA A 30 4.94 -39.94 12.27
CA ALA A 30 4.82 -40.61 10.98
C ALA A 30 3.85 -39.88 10.02
N LEU A 31 2.76 -39.32 10.56
CA LEU A 31 1.80 -38.53 9.80
C LEU A 31 2.37 -37.18 9.34
N LEU A 32 3.26 -36.58 10.15
CA LEU A 32 3.97 -35.34 9.81
C LEU A 32 5.03 -35.55 8.72
N THR A 33 5.73 -36.69 8.74
CA THR A 33 6.73 -37.02 7.71
C THR A 33 6.10 -37.33 6.34
N LEU A 34 4.92 -37.96 6.33
CA LEU A 34 4.20 -38.30 5.09
C LEU A 34 3.63 -37.06 4.37
N SER A 35 3.28 -36.00 5.12
CA SER A 35 2.73 -34.75 4.58
C SER A 35 3.82 -33.79 4.07
N LEU A 36 4.98 -33.74 4.73
CA LEU A 36 6.15 -32.98 4.27
C LEU A 36 6.75 -33.54 2.97
N ALA A 37 6.76 -34.86 2.80
CA ALA A 37 7.29 -35.51 1.60
C ALA A 37 6.45 -35.20 0.33
N ALA A 38 5.12 -35.09 0.46
CA ALA A 38 4.23 -34.77 -0.65
C ALA A 38 4.38 -33.31 -1.14
N ALA A 39 4.62 -32.37 -0.23
CA ALA A 39 4.83 -30.95 -0.57
C ALA A 39 6.19 -30.71 -1.24
N ALA A 40 7.23 -31.42 -0.82
CA ALA A 40 8.57 -31.34 -1.42
C ALA A 40 8.60 -31.86 -2.87
N ALA A 41 7.85 -32.93 -3.17
CA ALA A 41 7.78 -33.51 -4.51
C ALA A 41 7.08 -32.62 -5.54
N ALA A 42 6.03 -31.88 -5.13
CA ALA A 42 5.34 -30.92 -6.00
C ALA A 42 6.19 -29.69 -6.33
N TYR A 43 7.03 -29.25 -5.39
CA TYR A 43 7.93 -28.10 -5.57
C TYR A 43 9.12 -28.44 -6.48
N ALA A 44 9.69 -29.65 -6.37
CA ALA A 44 10.80 -30.10 -7.21
C ALA A 44 10.43 -30.21 -8.70
N ALA A 45 9.18 -30.54 -9.03
CA ALA A 45 8.70 -30.61 -10.42
C ALA A 45 8.58 -29.24 -11.10
N TYR A 46 8.43 -28.16 -10.33
CA TYR A 46 8.26 -26.79 -10.85
C TYR A 46 9.59 -26.10 -11.20
N VAL A 47 10.68 -26.44 -10.49
CA VAL A 47 11.98 -25.75 -10.56
C VAL A 47 12.82 -26.14 -11.77
N LEU A 48 12.61 -27.32 -12.37
CA LEU A 48 13.56 -27.91 -13.34
C LEU A 48 13.46 -27.42 -14.80
N ARG A 49 12.78 -26.31 -15.10
CA ARG A 49 12.39 -25.98 -16.50
C ARG A 49 12.88 -24.67 -17.14
N ALA A 50 13.83 -23.93 -16.58
CA ALA A 50 14.29 -22.68 -17.21
C ALA A 50 15.83 -22.53 -17.22
N PRO A 51 16.47 -22.22 -18.38
CA PRO A 51 17.91 -21.98 -18.46
C PRO A 51 18.28 -20.49 -18.22
N PRO A 52 19.53 -20.19 -17.81
CA PRO A 52 19.94 -18.84 -17.39
C PRO A 52 20.54 -17.99 -18.54
N PRO A 53 20.50 -16.64 -18.44
CA PRO A 53 21.16 -15.73 -19.38
C PRO A 53 22.54 -15.24 -18.88
N PRO A 54 23.36 -14.64 -19.77
CA PRO A 54 24.77 -14.33 -19.49
C PRO A 54 24.98 -12.92 -18.91
N PRO A 55 26.20 -12.62 -18.37
CA PRO A 55 26.42 -11.45 -17.52
C PRO A 55 26.93 -10.22 -18.29
N LEU A 56 26.67 -9.02 -17.74
CA LEU A 56 27.21 -7.75 -18.21
C LEU A 56 28.06 -7.05 -17.15
N SER A 57 29.02 -6.26 -17.65
CA SER A 57 30.15 -5.64 -16.94
C SER A 57 29.88 -4.19 -16.50
N PRO A 58 30.69 -3.59 -15.58
CA PRO A 58 30.34 -2.36 -14.86
C PRO A 58 30.95 -1.08 -15.46
N PRO A 59 30.44 0.13 -15.11
CA PRO A 59 31.01 1.39 -15.54
C PRO A 59 31.96 2.02 -14.50
N ALA A 60 32.84 2.90 -14.99
CA ALA A 60 33.93 3.55 -14.27
C ALA A 60 33.58 4.96 -13.72
N ALA A 61 34.42 5.43 -12.80
CA ALA A 61 34.23 6.55 -11.88
C ALA A 61 34.80 7.91 -12.34
N GLY A 62 34.28 9.00 -11.75
CA GLY A 62 35.01 10.27 -11.55
C GLY A 62 34.25 11.55 -11.93
N GLY A 63 33.58 12.20 -10.96
CA GLY A 63 32.97 13.54 -11.09
C GLY A 63 32.41 14.05 -9.76
N LEU A 64 32.43 15.38 -9.54
CA LEU A 64 31.99 16.05 -8.30
C LEU A 64 30.55 15.69 -7.88
N SER A 65 30.26 15.78 -6.59
CA SER A 65 29.00 15.30 -6.03
C SER A 65 27.79 16.17 -6.45
N PRO A 66 26.64 15.55 -6.79
CA PRO A 66 25.42 16.27 -7.17
C PRO A 66 24.81 17.19 -6.09
N PHE A 67 25.33 17.15 -4.87
CA PHE A 67 24.90 18.00 -3.76
C PHE A 67 25.53 19.40 -3.87
N GLU A 68 26.81 19.47 -4.19
CA GLU A 68 27.58 20.72 -4.27
C GLU A 68 27.17 21.57 -5.48
N GLN A 69 26.68 20.95 -6.55
CA GLN A 69 26.16 21.68 -7.72
C GLN A 69 24.77 22.31 -7.49
N ARG A 70 24.03 21.92 -6.43
CA ARG A 70 22.60 22.28 -6.28
C ARG A 70 22.29 23.49 -5.40
N GLN A 71 23.26 24.04 -4.67
CA GLN A 71 22.99 25.19 -3.79
C GLN A 71 23.26 26.58 -4.42
N GLN A 72 23.97 26.68 -5.55
CA GLN A 72 24.39 27.99 -6.08
C GLN A 72 23.58 28.53 -7.28
N GLY A 73 22.45 27.92 -7.64
CA GLY A 73 21.69 28.30 -8.84
C GLY A 73 20.19 28.53 -8.60
N ARG A 74 19.81 29.43 -7.69
CA ARG A 74 18.42 29.95 -7.64
C ARG A 74 18.19 30.97 -8.76
N THR A 75 18.04 30.46 -9.97
CA THR A 75 17.18 30.91 -11.07
C THR A 75 17.34 29.84 -12.15
N LEU A 76 16.29 29.07 -12.43
CA LEU A 76 16.29 28.09 -13.50
C LEU A 76 16.43 28.82 -14.85
N PRO A 77 17.44 28.52 -15.69
CA PRO A 77 17.46 28.97 -17.08
C PRO A 77 16.33 28.25 -17.82
N GLY A 78 15.35 29.01 -18.32
CA GLY A 78 14.16 28.47 -19.02
C GLY A 78 12.84 28.65 -18.29
N ALA A 79 12.83 29.25 -17.09
CA ALA A 79 11.62 29.54 -16.32
C ALA A 79 10.96 30.90 -16.68
N ASP A 80 11.05 31.35 -17.94
CA ASP A 80 10.21 32.43 -18.46
C ASP A 80 8.99 31.83 -19.18
N ARG A 81 8.11 31.21 -18.40
CA ARG A 81 6.68 31.28 -18.68
C ARG A 81 6.03 31.82 -17.42
N PRO A 82 5.43 33.02 -17.44
CA PRO A 82 4.72 33.52 -16.28
C PRO A 82 3.69 32.46 -15.89
N ALA A 83 3.58 32.16 -14.60
CA ALA A 83 2.50 31.35 -14.06
C ALA A 83 1.18 31.98 -14.55
N CYS A 84 0.56 31.35 -15.54
CA CYS A 84 -0.69 31.78 -16.13
C CYS A 84 -1.74 31.77 -15.01
N ALA A 85 -2.10 32.96 -14.52
CA ALA A 85 -3.07 33.19 -13.46
C ALA A 85 -4.04 34.26 -13.95
N ASP A 86 -5.33 33.97 -13.85
CA ASP A 86 -6.37 34.89 -14.30
C ASP A 86 -6.46 36.12 -13.39
N ALA A 87 -6.62 37.30 -13.99
CA ALA A 87 -7.02 38.48 -13.24
C ALA A 87 -8.50 38.38 -12.81
N ALA A 88 -8.92 39.25 -11.91
CA ALA A 88 -10.33 39.34 -11.52
C ALA A 88 -11.22 39.62 -12.74
N GLY A 89 -12.36 38.91 -12.83
CA GLY A 89 -13.37 39.10 -13.89
C GLY A 89 -13.19 38.24 -15.15
N CYS A 90 -12.42 37.15 -15.08
CA CYS A 90 -12.28 36.19 -16.19
C CYS A 90 -13.38 35.11 -16.22
N ALA A 91 -14.28 35.09 -15.23
CA ALA A 91 -15.41 34.16 -15.21
C ALA A 91 -16.37 34.42 -16.39
N GLY A 92 -16.63 33.38 -17.18
CA GLY A 92 -17.54 33.45 -18.33
C GLY A 92 -16.90 33.84 -19.66
N VAL A 93 -15.57 34.04 -19.69
CA VAL A 93 -14.83 34.29 -20.94
C VAL A 93 -14.89 33.04 -21.83
N GLY A 94 -15.47 33.19 -23.03
CA GLY A 94 -15.64 32.15 -24.04
C GLY A 94 -14.60 32.22 -25.17
N ALA A 95 -14.60 31.19 -26.02
CA ALA A 95 -13.58 31.00 -27.06
C ALA A 95 -13.46 32.18 -28.03
N ALA A 96 -14.59 32.84 -28.33
CA ALA A 96 -14.63 34.00 -29.21
C ALA A 96 -13.94 35.23 -28.60
N GLU A 97 -14.04 35.43 -27.28
CA GLU A 97 -13.45 36.56 -26.57
C GLU A 97 -11.93 36.39 -26.41
N CYS A 98 -11.48 35.13 -26.40
CA CYS A 98 -10.08 34.75 -26.34
C CYS A 98 -9.29 35.01 -27.62
N ALA A 99 -9.98 35.34 -28.72
CA ALA A 99 -9.31 35.82 -29.93
C ALA A 99 -8.65 37.21 -29.72
N ALA A 100 -9.06 37.96 -28.68
CA ALA A 100 -8.46 39.26 -28.36
C ALA A 100 -7.18 39.08 -27.52
N PRO A 101 -5.99 39.54 -27.99
CA PRO A 101 -4.72 39.33 -27.29
C PRO A 101 -4.70 39.86 -25.85
N ALA A 102 -5.38 40.97 -25.58
CA ALA A 102 -5.49 41.55 -24.25
C ALA A 102 -6.35 40.71 -23.28
N VAL A 103 -7.36 40.01 -23.81
CA VAL A 103 -8.20 39.08 -23.03
C VAL A 103 -7.44 37.78 -22.81
N ALA A 104 -6.79 37.24 -23.84
CA ALA A 104 -5.93 36.05 -23.74
C ALA A 104 -4.77 36.24 -22.76
N SER A 105 -4.17 37.43 -22.68
CA SER A 105 -3.10 37.71 -21.72
C SER A 105 -3.59 37.90 -20.29
N ARG A 106 -4.81 38.45 -20.10
CA ARG A 106 -5.39 38.75 -18.78
C ARG A 106 -6.14 37.56 -18.17
N CYS A 107 -6.80 36.79 -19.03
CA CYS A 107 -7.63 35.64 -18.71
C CYS A 107 -7.00 34.38 -19.32
N CYS A 108 -5.71 34.22 -19.09
CA CYS A 108 -4.89 33.20 -19.73
C CYS A 108 -5.39 31.78 -19.45
N ALA A 109 -5.81 31.46 -18.22
CA ALA A 109 -6.31 30.14 -17.86
C ALA A 109 -7.72 29.91 -18.45
N SER A 110 -8.60 30.90 -18.34
CA SER A 110 -9.94 30.87 -18.94
C SER A 110 -9.90 30.75 -20.47
N CYS A 111 -8.94 31.40 -21.12
CA CYS A 111 -8.80 31.34 -22.57
C CYS A 111 -8.14 30.07 -23.07
N PHE A 112 -7.14 29.59 -22.36
CA PHE A 112 -6.60 28.25 -22.59
C PHE A 112 -7.70 27.19 -22.50
N ARG A 113 -8.59 27.28 -21.51
CA ARG A 113 -9.78 26.42 -21.37
C ARG A 113 -10.73 26.50 -22.57
N ALA A 114 -11.05 27.70 -23.03
CA ALA A 114 -12.05 27.89 -24.07
C ALA A 114 -11.59 27.44 -25.46
N THR A 115 -10.29 27.38 -25.72
CA THR A 115 -9.71 26.97 -27.01
C THR A 115 -8.98 25.64 -26.96
N CYS A 116 -8.95 24.97 -25.81
CA CYS A 116 -8.29 23.69 -25.62
C CYS A 116 -8.97 22.60 -26.47
N VAL A 117 -8.17 21.80 -27.17
CA VAL A 117 -8.57 20.59 -27.89
C VAL A 117 -7.47 19.54 -27.79
N ASP A 118 -7.83 18.25 -27.75
CA ASP A 118 -6.86 17.17 -27.92
C ASP A 118 -6.44 17.11 -29.39
N LEU A 119 -5.15 17.35 -29.64
CA LEU A 119 -4.56 17.37 -30.97
C LEU A 119 -3.99 16.01 -31.39
N ASP A 120 -3.81 15.09 -30.45
CA ASP A 120 -3.32 13.73 -30.67
C ASP A 120 -4.41 12.70 -30.32
N ALA A 121 -4.65 11.73 -31.21
CA ALA A 121 -5.62 10.67 -30.97
C ALA A 121 -5.24 9.77 -29.78
N ALA A 122 -3.96 9.71 -29.41
CA ALA A 122 -3.45 8.96 -28.27
C ALA A 122 -3.58 9.70 -26.92
N CYS A 123 -4.12 10.93 -26.90
CA CYS A 123 -4.19 11.74 -25.69
C CYS A 123 -4.86 11.03 -24.51
N VAL A 124 -6.00 10.36 -24.74
CA VAL A 124 -6.73 9.61 -23.70
C VAL A 124 -5.90 8.43 -23.17
N GLU A 125 -5.27 7.67 -24.07
CA GLU A 125 -4.43 6.52 -23.71
C GLU A 125 -3.19 6.96 -22.92
N LYS A 126 -2.54 8.05 -23.35
CA LYS A 126 -1.40 8.65 -22.66
C LYS A 126 -1.81 9.15 -21.26
N ALA A 127 -2.94 9.86 -21.15
CA ALA A 127 -3.47 10.32 -19.87
C ALA A 127 -3.75 9.14 -18.92
N GLN A 128 -4.34 8.05 -19.42
CA GLN A 128 -4.58 6.82 -18.66
C GLN A 128 -3.30 6.13 -18.18
N ARG A 129 -2.16 6.36 -18.85
CA ARG A 129 -0.84 5.86 -18.43
C ARG A 129 -0.10 6.83 -17.49
N GLY A 130 -0.74 7.91 -17.06
CA GLY A 130 -0.16 8.91 -16.18
C GLY A 130 0.70 9.96 -16.89
N ALA A 131 0.63 10.05 -18.23
CA ALA A 131 1.41 11.04 -18.98
C ALA A 131 1.10 12.48 -18.56
N CYS A 132 -0.08 12.75 -17.98
CA CYS A 132 -0.44 14.08 -17.45
C CYS A 132 0.56 14.59 -16.40
N TYR A 133 1.22 13.68 -15.68
CA TYR A 133 2.23 14.01 -14.67
C TYR A 133 3.65 13.87 -15.21
N LEU A 134 3.88 12.84 -16.03
CA LEU A 134 5.21 12.46 -16.53
C LEU A 134 5.67 13.30 -17.72
N GLU A 135 4.73 13.58 -18.63
CA GLU A 135 4.93 14.33 -19.86
C GLU A 135 4.10 15.62 -19.80
N ALA A 136 4.01 16.25 -18.63
CA ALA A 136 3.14 17.39 -18.38
C ALA A 136 3.24 18.50 -19.43
N GLU A 137 4.44 18.77 -19.97
CA GLU A 137 4.63 19.75 -21.03
C GLU A 137 3.96 19.34 -22.35
N TYR A 138 4.15 18.09 -22.78
CA TYR A 138 3.49 17.52 -23.96
C TYR A 138 1.99 17.45 -23.75
N MET A 139 1.55 16.90 -22.61
CA MET A 139 0.14 16.71 -22.34
C MET A 139 -0.61 18.03 -22.22
N ASN A 140 -0.01 19.06 -21.61
CA ASN A 140 -0.62 20.38 -21.55
C ASN A 140 -0.65 21.08 -22.92
N ALA A 141 0.36 20.86 -23.78
CA ALA A 141 0.39 21.48 -25.10
C ALA A 141 -0.47 20.76 -26.17
N THR A 142 -0.63 19.45 -26.06
CA THR A 142 -1.19 18.60 -27.13
C THR A 142 -2.44 17.84 -26.69
N CYS A 143 -2.58 17.55 -25.40
CA CYS A 143 -3.60 16.66 -24.84
C CYS A 143 -4.37 17.31 -23.69
N CYS A 144 -4.67 18.60 -23.84
CA CYS A 144 -5.20 19.41 -22.77
C CYS A 144 -6.63 19.02 -22.37
N HIS A 145 -7.40 18.30 -23.19
CA HIS A 145 -8.70 17.73 -22.77
C HIS A 145 -8.48 16.40 -22.04
N ALA A 146 -7.60 15.54 -22.54
CA ALA A 146 -7.34 14.24 -21.90
C ALA A 146 -6.71 14.37 -20.50
N CYS A 147 -5.92 15.41 -20.27
CA CYS A 147 -5.31 15.72 -18.98
C CYS A 147 -5.98 16.87 -18.23
N SER A 148 -7.19 17.26 -18.65
CA SER A 148 -7.72 18.61 -18.38
C SER A 148 -7.59 19.03 -16.92
N PRO A 149 -6.80 20.08 -16.64
CA PRO A 149 -6.99 20.88 -15.45
C PRO A 149 -8.27 21.69 -15.69
N ASP A 150 -9.46 21.15 -15.42
CA ASP A 150 -10.62 22.04 -15.31
C ASP A 150 -10.34 22.94 -14.10
N PRO A 151 -10.04 24.24 -14.28
CA PRO A 151 -9.67 25.09 -13.14
C PRO A 151 -10.85 25.32 -12.18
N GLU A 152 -12.07 24.97 -12.62
CA GLU A 152 -13.27 24.93 -11.77
C GLU A 152 -13.47 23.57 -11.09
N ASP A 153 -12.74 22.53 -11.52
CA ASP A 153 -12.70 21.24 -10.86
C ASP A 153 -11.52 21.22 -9.87
N PRO A 154 -11.76 21.42 -8.57
CA PRO A 154 -10.71 21.40 -7.56
C PRO A 154 -10.00 20.03 -7.47
N CYS A 155 -10.52 19.00 -8.15
CA CYS A 155 -9.99 17.65 -8.17
C CYS A 155 -9.20 17.32 -9.43
N SER A 156 -9.13 18.23 -10.41
CA SER A 156 -8.29 18.05 -11.58
C SER A 156 -6.83 18.26 -11.21
N PRO A 157 -5.93 17.31 -11.53
CA PRO A 157 -4.51 17.48 -11.29
C PRO A 157 -3.98 18.67 -12.09
N ASP A 158 -3.26 19.59 -11.45
CA ASP A 158 -2.54 20.63 -12.17
C ASP A 158 -1.31 19.96 -12.83
N PRO A 159 -1.25 19.84 -14.17
CA PRO A 159 -0.12 19.20 -14.85
C PRO A 159 1.19 19.94 -14.59
N ARG A 160 1.14 21.21 -14.16
CA ARG A 160 2.35 21.98 -13.79
C ARG A 160 2.93 21.53 -12.44
N VAL A 161 2.13 20.89 -11.59
CA VAL A 161 2.59 20.35 -10.31
C VAL A 161 3.21 18.98 -10.57
N ARG A 162 4.54 18.96 -10.63
CA ARG A 162 5.28 17.70 -10.71
C ARG A 162 5.14 16.95 -9.38
N PRO A 163 4.79 15.66 -9.41
CA PRO A 163 4.75 14.90 -8.18
C PRO A 163 6.15 14.70 -7.60
N ARG A 164 6.25 14.48 -6.28
CA ARG A 164 7.56 14.42 -5.60
C ARG A 164 8.34 13.15 -5.84
N VAL A 165 7.72 12.11 -6.40
CA VAL A 165 8.40 10.86 -6.78
C VAL A 165 8.46 10.78 -8.30
N ALA A 166 9.63 11.10 -8.87
CA ALA A 166 9.83 11.07 -10.31
C ALA A 166 10.48 9.75 -10.77
N GLU A 167 10.57 9.56 -12.09
CA GLU A 167 11.34 8.49 -12.70
C GLU A 167 12.78 8.45 -12.14
N GLY A 168 13.21 7.25 -11.74
CA GLY A 168 14.53 7.02 -11.16
C GLY A 168 14.71 7.49 -9.71
N ASP A 169 13.62 7.86 -9.00
CA ASP A 169 13.69 8.28 -7.60
C ASP A 169 13.47 7.14 -6.61
N LEU A 170 12.80 6.04 -6.97
CA LEU A 170 12.51 4.94 -6.03
C LEU A 170 13.81 4.43 -5.40
N GLY A 171 14.81 4.06 -6.19
CA GLY A 171 16.09 3.60 -5.68
C GLY A 171 16.85 4.63 -4.87
N LYS A 172 16.72 5.93 -5.18
CA LYS A 172 17.33 6.99 -4.35
C LYS A 172 16.65 7.09 -2.99
N ILE A 173 15.32 7.06 -2.98
CA ILE A 173 14.49 7.15 -1.78
C ILE A 173 14.77 5.97 -0.84
N PHE A 174 14.75 4.73 -1.35
CA PHE A 174 15.01 3.55 -0.54
C PHE A 174 16.45 3.50 -0.01
N ARG A 175 17.46 3.77 -0.86
CA ARG A 175 18.85 3.82 -0.40
C ARG A 175 19.05 4.86 0.69
N ARG A 176 18.46 6.06 0.52
CA ARG A 176 18.47 7.10 1.57
C ARG A 176 17.88 6.58 2.88
N GLY A 177 16.69 5.97 2.82
CA GLY A 177 16.03 5.41 4.00
C GLY A 177 16.83 4.30 4.70
N VAL A 178 17.62 3.52 3.95
CA VAL A 178 18.51 2.48 4.49
C VAL A 178 19.79 3.09 5.08
N GLU A 179 20.39 4.07 4.41
CA GLU A 179 21.69 4.66 4.77
C GLU A 179 21.61 5.70 5.89
N GLU A 180 20.57 6.54 5.89
CA GLU A 180 20.42 7.63 6.88
C GLU A 180 19.75 7.17 8.18
N TYR A 181 19.10 6.00 8.19
CA TYR A 181 18.37 5.48 9.36
C TYR A 181 18.88 4.11 9.87
N PRO A 182 20.21 3.93 10.07
CA PRO A 182 20.76 2.65 10.52
C PRO A 182 20.30 2.24 11.92
N GLN A 183 19.85 3.20 12.75
CA GLN A 183 19.32 2.95 14.09
C GLN A 183 18.08 2.03 14.11
N TYR A 184 17.35 1.93 12.99
CA TYR A 184 16.19 1.06 12.83
C TYR A 184 16.51 -0.29 12.16
N ALA A 185 17.81 -0.62 12.07
CA ALA A 185 18.34 -1.86 11.54
C ALA A 185 17.64 -2.29 10.23
N PRO A 186 17.76 -1.46 9.16
CA PRO A 186 17.14 -1.76 7.88
C PRO A 186 17.75 -3.00 7.25
N ARG A 187 16.90 -3.84 6.64
CA ARG A 187 17.29 -5.04 5.91
C ARG A 187 16.66 -5.01 4.52
N VAL A 188 17.50 -4.94 3.50
CA VAL A 188 17.06 -5.04 2.10
C VAL A 188 16.76 -6.50 1.76
N TYR A 189 15.50 -6.80 1.46
CA TYR A 189 15.08 -8.11 0.94
C TYR A 189 15.15 -8.16 -0.58
N SER A 190 14.91 -7.02 -1.24
CA SER A 190 14.99 -6.85 -2.69
C SER A 190 15.23 -5.37 -3.02
N GLU A 191 15.99 -5.10 -4.09
CA GLU A 191 16.18 -3.77 -4.67
C GLU A 191 15.36 -3.58 -5.96
N ASP A 192 14.89 -4.66 -6.59
CA ASP A 192 14.06 -4.62 -7.79
C ASP A 192 12.97 -5.71 -7.79
N PRO A 193 11.71 -5.35 -7.43
CA PRO A 193 11.31 -4.08 -6.83
C PRO A 193 11.79 -3.97 -5.37
N TRP A 194 11.82 -2.75 -4.84
CA TRP A 194 12.29 -2.49 -3.47
C TRP A 194 11.38 -3.10 -2.41
N VAL A 195 11.97 -3.89 -1.51
CA VAL A 195 11.35 -4.39 -0.27
C VAL A 195 12.38 -4.30 0.85
N VAL A 196 12.11 -3.49 1.86
CA VAL A 196 13.01 -3.23 2.99
C VAL A 196 12.29 -3.50 4.30
N GLY A 197 12.85 -4.34 5.16
CA GLY A 197 12.39 -4.51 6.54
C GLY A 197 13.15 -3.61 7.51
N PHE A 198 12.54 -3.36 8.67
CA PHE A 198 13.16 -2.65 9.80
C PHE A 198 12.98 -3.50 11.05
N ASP A 199 14.08 -3.84 11.72
CA ASP A 199 14.06 -4.84 12.79
C ASP A 199 13.65 -4.27 14.17
N ASN A 200 13.69 -2.96 14.35
CA ASN A 200 13.40 -2.25 15.61
C ASN A 200 12.83 -0.83 15.39
N LEU A 201 11.89 -0.67 14.46
CA LEU A 201 11.31 0.63 14.12
C LEU A 201 10.45 1.22 15.26
N LEU A 202 9.73 0.37 15.98
CA LEU A 202 8.81 0.77 17.04
C LEU A 202 9.25 0.17 18.38
N THR A 203 9.06 0.94 19.44
CA THR A 203 9.15 0.44 20.81
C THR A 203 7.85 -0.28 21.21
N ASP A 204 7.91 -1.06 22.30
CA ASP A 204 6.72 -1.72 22.86
C ASP A 204 5.61 -0.73 23.25
N GLU A 205 6.01 0.43 23.81
CA GLU A 205 5.10 1.54 24.13
C GLU A 205 4.41 2.05 22.86
N GLU A 206 5.17 2.24 21.78
CA GLU A 206 4.62 2.74 20.52
C GLU A 206 3.68 1.73 19.86
N CYS A 207 4.00 0.45 19.89
CA CYS A 207 3.09 -0.59 19.42
C CYS A 207 1.75 -0.54 20.17
N GLN A 208 1.80 -0.49 21.50
CA GLN A 208 0.60 -0.42 22.32
C GLN A 208 -0.18 0.88 22.09
N GLY A 209 0.51 2.01 22.04
CA GLY A 209 -0.12 3.31 21.80
C GLY A 209 -0.77 3.41 20.42
N VAL A 210 -0.21 2.79 19.38
CA VAL A 210 -0.85 2.69 18.07
C VAL A 210 -2.13 1.86 18.12
N ILE A 211 -2.10 0.70 18.80
CA ILE A 211 -3.27 -0.17 18.98
C ILE A 211 -4.39 0.60 19.70
N GLU A 212 -4.06 1.29 20.78
CA GLU A 212 -5.04 2.07 21.56
C GLU A 212 -5.56 3.29 20.79
N ALA A 213 -4.68 4.02 20.11
CA ALA A 213 -5.04 5.22 19.36
C ALA A 213 -6.05 4.93 18.26
N VAL A 214 -5.92 3.82 17.54
CA VAL A 214 -6.77 3.49 16.38
C VAL A 214 -7.84 2.47 16.69
N GLY A 215 -7.52 1.45 17.48
CA GLY A 215 -8.45 0.37 17.83
C GLY A 215 -9.35 0.71 19.00
N GLY A 216 -9.01 1.73 19.79
CA GLY A 216 -9.58 1.95 21.11
C GLY A 216 -8.95 1.04 22.17
N LYS A 217 -9.15 1.35 23.45
CA LYS A 217 -8.46 0.66 24.56
C LYS A 217 -8.79 -0.83 24.64
N ASN A 218 -10.00 -1.19 24.20
CA ASN A 218 -10.51 -2.55 24.23
C ASN A 218 -10.83 -3.08 22.81
N GLY A 219 -10.35 -2.40 21.76
CA GLY A 219 -10.65 -2.76 20.37
C GLY A 219 -12.05 -2.34 19.91
N GLU A 220 -12.71 -1.43 20.60
CA GLU A 220 -14.08 -0.97 20.32
C GLU A 220 -14.28 -0.34 18.93
N TYR A 221 -13.20 0.07 18.26
CA TYR A 221 -13.25 0.64 16.91
C TYR A 221 -13.00 -0.39 15.80
N LEU A 222 -12.59 -1.61 16.14
CA LEU A 222 -12.37 -2.68 15.17
C LEU A 222 -13.70 -3.20 14.60
N LYS A 223 -13.76 -3.32 13.28
CA LYS A 223 -14.90 -3.86 12.53
C LYS A 223 -14.41 -4.88 11.49
N PRO A 224 -15.27 -5.77 10.96
CA PRO A 224 -14.91 -6.62 9.84
C PRO A 224 -14.37 -5.79 8.66
N SER A 225 -13.26 -6.23 8.09
CA SER A 225 -12.59 -5.50 7.01
C SER A 225 -13.36 -5.54 5.70
N THR A 226 -13.14 -4.52 4.90
CA THR A 226 -13.65 -4.33 3.55
C THR A 226 -12.51 -4.11 2.55
N THR A 227 -12.80 -4.23 1.26
CA THR A 227 -11.88 -3.89 0.17
C THR A 227 -12.43 -2.73 -0.64
N ALA A 228 -11.53 -1.88 -1.18
CA ALA A 228 -11.92 -0.80 -2.07
C ALA A 228 -12.24 -1.38 -3.46
N GLN A 229 -13.47 -1.18 -3.92
CA GLN A 229 -13.92 -1.60 -5.25
C GLN A 229 -14.44 -0.40 -6.03
N ALA A 230 -14.09 -0.35 -7.31
CA ALA A 230 -14.57 0.64 -8.25
C ALA A 230 -16.00 0.31 -8.71
N VAL A 231 -16.95 1.18 -8.41
CA VAL A 231 -18.36 1.05 -8.82
C VAL A 231 -18.72 2.19 -9.75
N LYS A 232 -19.43 1.88 -10.84
CA LYS A 232 -19.92 2.91 -11.78
C LYS A 232 -21.26 3.47 -11.31
N GLU A 233 -21.29 4.71 -10.85
CA GLU A 233 -22.50 5.42 -10.41
C GLU A 233 -22.69 6.69 -11.25
N ASN A 234 -23.86 6.86 -11.89
CA ASN A 234 -24.19 8.04 -12.72
C ASN A 234 -23.12 8.37 -13.79
N GLY A 235 -22.49 7.34 -14.37
CA GLY A 235 -21.43 7.50 -15.38
C GLY A 235 -20.04 7.77 -14.81
N ARG A 236 -19.87 7.79 -13.48
CA ARG A 236 -18.60 8.04 -12.79
C ARG A 236 -18.10 6.80 -12.07
N ILE A 237 -16.78 6.66 -11.95
CA ILE A 237 -16.17 5.63 -11.13
C ILE A 237 -16.05 6.18 -9.70
N VAL A 238 -16.59 5.44 -8.73
CA VAL A 238 -16.53 5.77 -7.31
C VAL A 238 -15.96 4.56 -6.58
N LEU A 239 -15.00 4.78 -5.69
CA LEU A 239 -14.45 3.75 -4.82
C LEU A 239 -15.38 3.54 -3.63
N ARG A 240 -15.86 2.30 -3.44
CA ARG A 240 -16.68 1.86 -2.32
C ARG A 240 -15.94 0.81 -1.52
N ASP A 241 -16.08 0.86 -0.20
CA ASP A 241 -15.60 -0.18 0.69
C ASP A 241 -16.63 -1.31 0.76
N VAL A 242 -16.31 -2.46 0.20
CA VAL A 242 -17.23 -3.61 0.06
C VAL A 242 -16.71 -4.80 0.87
N PRO A 243 -17.56 -5.50 1.65
CA PRO A 243 -17.20 -6.78 2.24
C PRO A 243 -16.92 -7.81 1.14
N ASP A 244 -15.81 -8.53 1.24
CA ASP A 244 -15.35 -9.46 0.20
C ASP A 244 -14.63 -10.66 0.84
N ASP A 245 -14.70 -11.83 0.19
CA ASP A 245 -14.09 -13.08 0.67
C ASP A 245 -12.56 -13.11 0.52
N ILE A 246 -12.00 -12.13 -0.19
CA ILE A 246 -10.56 -11.96 -0.35
C ILE A 246 -9.88 -11.55 0.97
N ARG A 247 -10.62 -10.97 1.93
CA ARG A 247 -10.10 -10.44 3.18
C ARG A 247 -11.04 -10.74 4.34
N THR A 248 -10.56 -11.50 5.32
CA THR A 248 -11.36 -11.95 6.48
C THR A 248 -10.95 -11.30 7.80
N SER A 249 -10.07 -10.31 7.76
CA SER A 249 -9.55 -9.60 8.92
C SER A 249 -10.54 -8.62 9.55
N TRP A 250 -10.11 -8.02 10.66
CA TRP A 250 -10.74 -6.85 11.26
C TRP A 250 -9.86 -5.61 11.07
N ASN A 251 -10.47 -4.43 10.94
CA ASN A 251 -9.74 -3.17 10.84
C ASN A 251 -10.41 -2.02 11.59
N ALA A 252 -9.60 -1.01 11.88
CA ALA A 252 -10.04 0.30 12.35
C ALA A 252 -9.20 1.37 11.65
N TRP A 253 -9.72 2.59 11.58
CA TRP A 253 -9.06 3.70 10.87
C TRP A 253 -8.80 4.86 11.83
N CYS A 254 -7.62 5.45 11.70
CA CYS A 254 -7.27 6.69 12.37
C CYS A 254 -8.02 7.87 11.72
N GLN A 255 -9.33 7.97 11.99
CA GLN A 255 -10.24 8.96 11.42
C GLN A 255 -10.97 9.80 12.47
N HIS A 256 -10.59 9.67 13.73
CA HIS A 256 -11.20 10.36 14.86
C HIS A 256 -10.15 11.16 15.64
N ALA A 257 -10.61 12.22 16.32
CA ALA A 257 -9.74 13.14 17.06
C ALA A 257 -8.84 12.44 18.09
N GLY A 258 -9.35 11.39 18.75
CA GLY A 258 -8.57 10.60 19.70
C GLY A 258 -7.32 9.97 19.09
N CYS A 259 -7.36 9.57 17.81
CA CYS A 259 -6.20 9.04 17.12
C CYS A 259 -5.28 10.17 16.61
N TYR A 260 -5.84 11.18 15.93
CA TYR A 260 -5.03 12.27 15.34
C TYR A 260 -4.24 13.06 16.39
N ASN A 261 -4.82 13.25 17.58
CA ASN A 261 -4.16 13.96 18.66
C ASN A 261 -3.30 13.03 19.54
N HIS A 262 -3.19 11.74 19.19
CA HIS A 262 -2.45 10.79 19.98
C HIS A 262 -0.94 10.98 19.76
N PRO A 263 -0.15 11.31 20.80
CA PRO A 263 1.25 11.67 20.62
C PRO A 263 2.11 10.52 20.09
N ILE A 264 1.75 9.26 20.37
CA ILE A 264 2.43 8.09 19.79
C ILE A 264 2.15 7.97 18.29
N HIS A 265 0.90 8.20 17.86
CA HIS A 265 0.57 8.15 16.44
C HIS A 265 1.40 9.17 15.67
N GLU A 266 1.44 10.42 16.16
CA GLU A 266 2.19 11.52 15.54
C GLU A 266 3.70 11.22 15.45
N ARG A 267 4.30 10.68 16.52
CA ARG A 267 5.72 10.28 16.50
C ARG A 267 6.00 9.20 15.47
N VAL A 268 5.12 8.21 15.35
CA VAL A 268 5.29 7.08 14.43
C VAL A 268 5.16 7.53 12.97
N ILE A 269 4.13 8.31 12.63
CA ILE A 269 3.97 8.79 11.26
C ILE A 269 5.08 9.77 10.87
N THR A 270 5.50 10.67 11.76
CA THR A 270 6.64 11.57 11.50
C THR A 270 7.89 10.76 11.15
N ARG A 271 8.23 9.74 11.95
CA ARG A 271 9.36 8.84 11.69
C ARG A 271 9.27 8.14 10.34
N ILE A 272 8.09 7.61 10.00
CA ILE A 272 7.87 6.92 8.72
C ILE A 272 8.07 7.90 7.55
N MET A 273 7.51 9.10 7.64
CA MET A 273 7.60 10.10 6.59
C MET A 273 9.00 10.70 6.46
N ASP A 274 9.76 10.78 7.55
CA ASP A 274 11.18 11.13 7.55
C ASP A 274 12.04 10.06 6.84
N ILE A 275 11.76 8.77 7.08
CA ILE A 275 12.43 7.65 6.39
C ILE A 275 12.11 7.65 4.89
N VAL A 276 10.84 7.88 4.52
CA VAL A 276 10.42 7.93 3.11
C VAL A 276 10.90 9.23 2.44
N GLY A 277 10.96 10.33 3.19
CA GLY A 277 11.40 11.66 2.72
C GLY A 277 10.31 12.40 1.95
N LEU A 278 9.06 12.17 2.34
CA LEU A 278 7.89 12.83 1.77
C LEU A 278 7.16 13.62 2.86
N PRO A 279 6.40 14.68 2.50
CA PRO A 279 5.61 15.44 3.46
C PRO A 279 4.55 14.56 4.14
N HIS A 280 4.26 14.84 5.40
CA HIS A 280 3.26 14.13 6.20
C HIS A 280 1.90 13.99 5.49
N ASP A 281 1.47 15.03 4.78
CA ASP A 281 0.16 15.07 4.11
C ASP A 281 0.02 14.10 2.93
N TYR A 282 1.09 13.40 2.55
CA TYR A 282 1.08 12.43 1.46
C TYR A 282 0.65 11.04 1.93
N ALA A 283 0.61 10.81 3.25
CA ALA A 283 0.15 9.56 3.82
C ALA A 283 -1.38 9.50 3.96
N GLU A 284 -1.95 8.34 3.67
CA GLU A 284 -3.34 8.02 4.02
C GLU A 284 -3.54 7.98 5.55
N HIS A 285 -4.78 7.80 5.99
CA HIS A 285 -5.05 7.54 7.41
C HIS A 285 -4.52 6.17 7.80
N MET A 286 -3.88 6.06 8.97
CA MET A 286 -3.41 4.76 9.46
C MET A 286 -4.56 3.76 9.55
N GLN A 287 -4.36 2.57 8.99
CA GLN A 287 -5.28 1.45 9.14
C GLN A 287 -4.71 0.45 10.13
N LEU A 288 -5.38 0.25 11.27
CA LEU A 288 -5.09 -0.87 12.17
C LEU A 288 -5.74 -2.14 11.63
N LEU A 289 -5.05 -3.26 11.77
CA LEU A 289 -5.42 -4.57 11.28
C LEU A 289 -5.33 -5.59 12.42
N LYS A 290 -6.30 -6.50 12.48
CA LYS A 290 -6.29 -7.66 13.38
C LYS A 290 -6.65 -8.91 12.60
N TYR A 291 -5.81 -9.94 12.72
CA TYR A 291 -6.05 -11.27 12.17
C TYR A 291 -5.99 -12.31 13.30
N GLY A 292 -7.07 -13.05 13.50
CA GLY A 292 -7.09 -14.28 14.29
C GLY A 292 -6.55 -15.48 13.51
N PRO A 293 -6.43 -16.65 14.17
CA PRO A 293 -6.03 -17.89 13.50
C PRO A 293 -6.91 -18.19 12.28
N GLY A 294 -6.29 -18.43 11.13
CA GLY A 294 -6.96 -18.73 9.87
C GLY A 294 -7.49 -17.52 9.09
N GLU A 295 -7.51 -16.31 9.65
CA GLU A 295 -7.88 -15.08 8.92
C GLU A 295 -6.75 -14.62 8.00
N TYR A 296 -7.10 -14.03 6.86
CA TYR A 296 -6.13 -13.72 5.80
C TYR A 296 -6.50 -12.47 5.01
N TYR A 297 -5.56 -12.04 4.17
CA TYR A 297 -5.83 -11.21 3.00
C TYR A 297 -5.12 -11.87 1.82
N ARG A 298 -5.88 -12.40 0.86
CA ARG A 298 -5.32 -13.10 -0.31
C ARG A 298 -4.50 -12.13 -1.15
N LEU A 299 -3.81 -12.71 -2.14
CA LEU A 299 -3.01 -11.99 -3.11
C LEU A 299 -3.73 -10.77 -3.70
N HIS A 300 -3.18 -9.58 -3.45
CA HIS A 300 -3.70 -8.31 -3.93
C HIS A 300 -2.54 -7.34 -4.20
N HIS A 301 -2.89 -6.14 -4.66
CA HIS A 301 -1.96 -5.04 -4.84
C HIS A 301 -2.53 -3.79 -4.18
N ASP A 302 -1.66 -2.99 -3.58
CA ASP A 302 -2.04 -1.73 -2.94
C ASP A 302 -2.21 -0.56 -3.93
N TRP A 303 -1.89 -0.76 -5.20
CA TRP A 303 -2.01 0.26 -6.24
C TRP A 303 -3.40 0.16 -6.84
N ILE A 304 -4.10 1.28 -6.89
CA ILE A 304 -5.49 1.34 -7.34
C ILE A 304 -5.52 2.10 -8.68
N PRO A 305 -5.91 1.46 -9.79
CA PRO A 305 -5.91 2.09 -11.12
C PRO A 305 -6.74 3.38 -11.17
N GLU A 306 -7.85 3.42 -10.45
CA GLU A 306 -8.76 4.56 -10.40
C GLU A 306 -8.12 5.80 -9.76
N GLN A 307 -7.07 5.62 -8.95
CA GLN A 307 -6.34 6.73 -8.34
C GLN A 307 -5.36 7.41 -9.31
N LEU A 308 -5.08 6.84 -10.48
CA LEU A 308 -4.25 7.50 -11.51
C LEU A 308 -4.77 8.89 -11.89
N GLN A 309 -6.09 9.05 -11.87
CA GLN A 309 -6.76 10.30 -12.21
C GLN A 309 -7.18 11.10 -10.97
N ALA A 310 -6.90 10.61 -9.76
CA ALA A 310 -7.14 11.35 -8.53
C ALA A 310 -6.04 12.39 -8.31
N LEU A 311 -6.37 13.51 -7.65
CA LEU A 311 -5.41 14.57 -7.35
C LEU A 311 -4.21 14.09 -6.52
N CYS A 312 -4.42 13.13 -5.64
CA CYS A 312 -3.36 12.50 -4.85
C CYS A 312 -2.54 11.45 -5.64
N GLY A 313 -2.98 11.08 -6.84
CA GLY A 313 -2.40 9.99 -7.61
C GLY A 313 -2.56 8.62 -6.93
N PRO A 314 -2.03 7.55 -7.53
CA PRO A 314 -1.99 6.23 -6.91
C PRO A 314 -0.99 6.21 -5.75
N ARG A 315 -1.17 5.22 -4.88
CA ARG A 315 -0.21 4.90 -3.81
C ARG A 315 1.12 4.46 -4.44
N VAL A 316 2.21 5.04 -3.99
CA VAL A 316 3.57 4.76 -4.47
C VAL A 316 4.31 3.83 -3.51
N PHE A 317 4.03 3.93 -2.20
CA PHE A 317 4.63 3.08 -1.18
C PHE A 317 3.59 2.56 -0.21
N THR A 318 3.91 1.42 0.39
CA THR A 318 3.28 0.95 1.63
C THR A 318 4.32 0.77 2.71
N PHE A 319 4.01 1.28 3.90
CA PHE A 319 4.78 1.07 5.11
C PHE A 319 3.91 0.29 6.11
N PHE A 320 4.25 -0.98 6.33
CA PHE A 320 3.46 -1.92 7.11
C PHE A 320 4.17 -2.26 8.43
N LEU A 321 3.47 -2.08 9.53
CA LEU A 321 3.97 -2.20 10.90
C LEU A 321 3.45 -3.49 11.55
N TYR A 322 4.32 -4.21 12.24
CA TYR A 322 3.93 -5.38 13.05
C TYR A 322 3.85 -4.98 14.52
N LEU A 323 2.66 -5.09 15.11
CA LEU A 323 2.33 -4.57 16.45
C LEU A 323 2.18 -5.68 17.49
N SER A 324 2.22 -6.95 17.08
CA SER A 324 2.26 -8.11 17.96
C SER A 324 3.21 -9.17 17.41
N ASP A 325 3.68 -10.03 18.30
CA ASP A 325 4.32 -11.28 17.92
C ASP A 325 3.25 -12.30 17.52
N VAL A 326 3.57 -13.09 16.50
CA VAL A 326 2.73 -14.22 16.06
C VAL A 326 3.56 -15.48 16.21
N GLU A 327 3.01 -16.45 16.93
CA GLU A 327 3.73 -17.67 17.29
C GLU A 327 4.00 -18.55 16.07
N GLU A 328 3.05 -18.62 15.14
CA GLU A 328 3.17 -19.40 13.91
C GLU A 328 2.33 -18.79 12.77
N GLY A 329 2.88 -18.70 11.56
CA GLY A 329 2.19 -18.14 10.39
C GLY A 329 2.17 -16.60 10.37
N GLY A 330 1.19 -16.01 9.69
CA GLY A 330 0.97 -14.55 9.72
C GLY A 330 1.90 -13.70 8.84
N GLY A 331 2.78 -14.31 8.04
CA GLY A 331 3.74 -13.61 7.19
C GLY A 331 3.12 -12.68 6.15
N THR A 332 3.82 -11.61 5.81
CA THR A 332 3.55 -10.81 4.60
C THR A 332 4.39 -11.39 3.47
N ARG A 333 3.73 -11.97 2.47
CA ARG A 333 4.40 -12.75 1.41
C ARG A 333 4.30 -12.07 0.06
N PHE A 334 5.42 -11.96 -0.63
CA PHE A 334 5.55 -11.45 -1.99
C PHE A 334 5.88 -12.63 -2.94
N PRO A 335 4.88 -13.31 -3.54
CA PRO A 335 5.09 -14.52 -4.34
C PRO A 335 6.01 -14.33 -5.55
N TYR A 336 6.03 -13.13 -6.12
CA TYR A 336 6.70 -12.84 -7.39
C TYR A 336 8.08 -12.20 -7.24
N ILE A 337 8.46 -11.79 -6.03
CA ILE A 337 9.80 -11.29 -5.73
C ILE A 337 10.61 -12.44 -5.11
N LYS A 338 11.77 -12.73 -5.69
CA LYS A 338 12.62 -13.84 -5.27
C LYS A 338 13.78 -13.34 -4.42
N ASP A 339 14.06 -14.05 -3.34
CA ASP A 339 15.28 -13.87 -2.57
C ASP A 339 16.49 -14.49 -3.30
N LYS A 340 17.67 -14.37 -2.69
CA LYS A 340 18.93 -14.92 -3.19
C LYS A 340 18.92 -16.44 -3.44
N ASP A 341 18.01 -17.17 -2.80
CA ASP A 341 17.87 -18.61 -2.91
C ASP A 341 16.75 -19.00 -3.91
N GLY A 342 16.22 -18.02 -4.66
CA GLY A 342 15.15 -18.20 -5.64
C GLY A 342 13.76 -18.40 -5.01
N LYS A 343 13.62 -18.18 -3.70
CA LYS A 343 12.36 -18.40 -2.97
C LYS A 343 11.56 -17.09 -2.86
N PRO A 344 10.22 -17.16 -2.85
CA PRO A 344 9.39 -15.99 -2.57
C PRO A 344 9.78 -15.30 -1.26
N ILE A 345 9.87 -13.97 -1.27
CA ILE A 345 10.12 -13.20 -0.04
C ILE A 345 8.90 -13.33 0.88
N THR A 346 9.16 -13.66 2.15
CA THR A 346 8.16 -13.63 3.21
C THR A 346 8.74 -12.94 4.42
N VAL A 347 8.12 -11.85 4.85
CA VAL A 347 8.48 -11.13 6.07
C VAL A 347 7.57 -11.62 7.20
N MET A 348 8.18 -12.24 8.21
CA MET A 348 7.45 -12.78 9.35
C MET A 348 7.15 -11.68 10.38
N PRO A 349 5.93 -11.66 10.95
CA PRO A 349 5.57 -10.67 11.95
C PRO A 349 6.39 -10.85 13.23
N ARG A 350 7.04 -9.78 13.65
CA ARG A 350 7.66 -9.65 14.97
C ARG A 350 7.31 -8.29 15.53
N LYS A 351 6.87 -8.21 16.78
CA LYS A 351 6.47 -6.94 17.38
C LYS A 351 7.59 -5.92 17.26
N GLY A 352 7.23 -4.70 16.87
CA GLY A 352 8.19 -3.60 16.72
C GLY A 352 8.84 -3.50 15.34
N THR A 353 8.66 -4.49 14.48
CA THR A 353 9.22 -4.50 13.12
C THR A 353 8.31 -3.85 12.10
N ALA A 354 8.87 -3.53 10.94
CA ALA A 354 8.10 -3.04 9.80
C ALA A 354 8.65 -3.58 8.48
N VAL A 355 7.85 -3.48 7.43
CA VAL A 355 8.26 -3.69 6.04
C VAL A 355 7.74 -2.56 5.16
N TRP A 356 8.61 -2.04 4.31
CA TRP A 356 8.37 -0.95 3.38
C TRP A 356 8.67 -1.41 1.96
N TRP A 357 7.75 -1.19 1.02
CA TRP A 357 7.94 -1.56 -0.38
C TRP A 357 7.36 -0.53 -1.36
N ALA A 358 7.88 -0.56 -2.58
CA ALA A 358 7.38 0.24 -3.70
C ALA A 358 6.22 -0.45 -4.40
N HIS A 359 5.36 0.33 -5.05
CA HIS A 359 4.25 -0.19 -5.88
C HIS A 359 4.50 -0.11 -7.37
N GLY A 360 5.40 0.79 -7.79
CA GLY A 360 5.66 1.05 -9.19
C GLY A 360 7.06 0.69 -9.63
N LEU A 361 7.33 0.93 -10.92
CA LEU A 361 8.61 0.64 -11.54
C LEU A 361 9.61 1.76 -11.28
N GLU A 362 10.92 1.46 -11.24
CA GLU A 362 11.96 2.50 -11.17
C GLU A 362 11.85 3.47 -12.35
N SER A 363 11.55 2.95 -13.54
CA SER A 363 11.33 3.73 -14.76
C SER A 363 10.00 4.49 -14.75
N ASN A 364 9.05 4.11 -13.89
CA ASN A 364 7.77 4.78 -13.77
C ASN A 364 7.09 4.45 -12.42
N PRO A 365 7.30 5.29 -11.38
CA PRO A 365 6.73 5.08 -10.05
C PRO A 365 5.19 5.02 -10.01
N TRP A 366 4.53 5.51 -11.05
CA TRP A 366 3.08 5.63 -11.16
C TRP A 366 2.44 4.42 -11.84
N GLN A 367 3.25 3.63 -12.53
CA GLN A 367 2.82 2.40 -13.17
C GLN A 367 2.98 1.23 -12.22
N LYS A 368 1.90 0.50 -12.00
CA LYS A 368 1.87 -0.73 -11.19
C LYS A 368 2.99 -1.70 -11.58
N ASP A 369 3.79 -2.13 -10.60
CA ASP A 369 4.70 -3.26 -10.73
C ASP A 369 4.02 -4.53 -10.19
N ASP A 370 3.55 -5.38 -11.11
CA ASP A 370 2.85 -6.63 -10.79
C ASP A 370 3.67 -7.59 -9.90
N ARG A 371 5.00 -7.43 -9.81
CA ARG A 371 5.83 -8.25 -8.91
C ARG A 371 5.54 -7.98 -7.44
N THR A 372 5.03 -6.79 -7.10
CA THR A 372 4.78 -6.34 -5.73
C THR A 372 3.42 -6.77 -5.17
N HIS A 373 2.67 -7.59 -5.92
CA HIS A 373 1.53 -8.29 -5.35
C HIS A 373 1.96 -9.06 -4.11
N HIS A 374 1.13 -8.98 -3.09
CA HIS A 374 1.42 -9.56 -1.79
C HIS A 374 0.16 -10.07 -1.11
N GLU A 375 0.35 -10.87 -0.08
CA GLU A 375 -0.72 -11.46 0.72
C GLU A 375 -0.36 -11.42 2.20
N ALA A 376 -1.39 -11.30 3.05
CA ALA A 376 -1.27 -11.60 4.46
C ALA A 376 -1.59 -13.08 4.66
N MET A 377 -0.54 -13.87 4.88
CA MET A 377 -0.68 -15.30 5.17
C MET A 377 -1.45 -15.49 6.49
N PRO A 378 -2.25 -16.56 6.62
CA PRO A 378 -2.99 -16.82 7.85
C PRO A 378 -2.06 -16.99 9.05
N PRO A 379 -2.35 -16.35 10.20
CA PRO A 379 -1.83 -16.83 11.47
C PRO A 379 -2.30 -18.26 11.71
N ILE A 380 -1.39 -19.15 12.08
CA ILE A 380 -1.72 -20.51 12.49
C ILE A 380 -1.90 -20.54 14.01
N LYS A 381 -1.05 -19.81 14.74
CA LYS A 381 -1.11 -19.69 16.20
C LYS A 381 -0.79 -18.26 16.64
N GLY A 382 -1.62 -17.72 17.55
CA GLY A 382 -1.55 -16.34 18.01
C GLY A 382 -2.48 -15.40 17.25
N VAL A 383 -2.34 -14.09 17.53
CA VAL A 383 -3.12 -13.01 16.89
C VAL A 383 -2.15 -12.01 16.29
N LYS A 384 -2.33 -11.69 15.01
CA LYS A 384 -1.55 -10.67 14.31
C LYS A 384 -2.25 -9.32 14.43
N LEU A 385 -1.64 -8.38 15.14
CA LEU A 385 -1.96 -6.96 15.07
C LEU A 385 -0.91 -6.28 14.19
N ALA A 386 -1.39 -5.47 13.26
CA ALA A 386 -0.54 -4.73 12.34
C ALA A 386 -1.15 -3.37 12.04
N ALA A 387 -0.36 -2.43 11.54
CA ALA A 387 -0.87 -1.17 11.03
C ALA A 387 -0.29 -0.88 9.65
N ASN A 388 -1.06 -0.16 8.84
CA ASN A 388 -0.69 0.16 7.48
C ASN A 388 -0.73 1.66 7.21
N TYR A 389 0.31 2.16 6.57
CA TYR A 389 0.34 3.47 5.94
C TYR A 389 0.55 3.31 4.45
N TRP A 390 -0.45 3.71 3.68
CA TRP A 390 -0.30 3.94 2.25
C TRP A 390 0.17 5.35 2.00
N ILE A 391 1.14 5.52 1.11
CA ILE A 391 1.78 6.81 0.86
C ILE A 391 1.71 7.12 -0.64
N HIS A 392 1.24 8.31 -0.94
CA HIS A 392 1.11 8.86 -2.29
C HIS A 392 2.36 9.66 -2.69
N GLY A 393 2.55 9.89 -3.98
CA GLY A 393 3.60 10.80 -4.47
C GLY A 393 3.16 12.27 -4.55
N SER A 394 1.94 12.58 -4.10
CA SER A 394 1.29 13.90 -4.05
C SER A 394 0.48 14.08 -2.76
N ASP A 395 -0.02 15.30 -2.51
CA ASP A 395 -0.76 15.65 -1.29
C ASP A 395 -2.11 14.92 -1.20
N PHE A 396 -2.17 13.90 -0.33
CA PHE A 396 -3.36 13.12 -0.07
C PHE A 396 -4.34 13.89 0.83
N LYS A 397 -3.89 14.46 1.94
CA LYS A 397 -4.79 15.13 2.91
C LYS A 397 -5.48 16.34 2.29
N GLY A 398 -4.75 17.14 1.51
CA GLY A 398 -5.28 18.26 0.74
C GLY A 398 -6.33 17.79 -0.27
N SER A 399 -6.06 16.70 -0.99
CA SER A 399 -7.03 16.09 -1.92
C SER A 399 -8.31 15.66 -1.20
N MET A 400 -8.19 14.99 -0.05
CA MET A 400 -9.35 14.59 0.74
C MET A 400 -10.13 15.80 1.28
N ALA A 401 -9.45 16.83 1.77
CA ALA A 401 -10.06 18.05 2.28
C ALA A 401 -10.81 18.84 1.19
N ALA A 402 -10.33 18.78 -0.06
CA ALA A 402 -11.00 19.34 -1.23
C ALA A 402 -12.22 18.51 -1.71
N GLY A 403 -12.45 17.31 -1.13
CA GLY A 403 -13.49 16.38 -1.56
C GLY A 403 -13.08 15.55 -2.78
N CYS A 404 -11.79 15.50 -3.10
CA CYS A 404 -11.21 14.83 -4.26
C CYS A 404 -10.75 13.42 -3.94
N ASP A 405 -11.60 12.70 -3.21
CA ASP A 405 -11.29 11.41 -2.61
C ASP A 405 -11.59 10.20 -3.51
N GLY A 406 -12.25 10.43 -4.65
CA GLY A 406 -12.75 9.37 -5.53
C GLY A 406 -13.82 8.47 -4.89
N ARG A 407 -14.31 8.78 -3.69
CA ARG A 407 -15.19 7.92 -2.86
C ARG A 407 -16.57 8.54 -2.59
N SER A 408 -16.65 9.86 -2.48
CA SER A 408 -17.80 10.51 -1.84
C SER A 408 -19.04 10.66 -2.72
N GLY A 409 -18.95 10.53 -4.06
CA GLY A 409 -20.11 10.48 -4.95
C GLY A 409 -21.13 11.62 -4.77
N VAL A 410 -20.74 12.73 -4.13
CA VAL A 410 -21.69 13.80 -3.77
C VAL A 410 -22.07 14.51 -5.06
N LYS A 411 -23.39 14.54 -5.33
CA LYS A 411 -23.98 15.44 -6.34
C LYS A 411 -23.59 16.88 -5.99
N GLY A 412 -22.52 17.37 -6.62
CA GLY A 412 -22.03 18.72 -6.43
C GLY A 412 -20.81 19.04 -7.27
N ARG A 413 -19.73 18.24 -7.18
CA ARG A 413 -18.45 18.56 -7.83
C ARG A 413 -17.63 17.30 -8.08
N VAL A 414 -18.03 16.58 -9.11
CA VAL A 414 -17.41 15.34 -9.54
C VAL A 414 -17.57 15.37 -11.06
N TRP A 415 -16.53 15.08 -11.83
CA TRP A 415 -16.47 14.76 -13.27
C TRP A 415 -17.74 15.09 -14.11
N ARG A 416 -17.77 16.25 -14.79
CA ARG A 416 -18.63 16.40 -15.98
C ARG A 416 -17.81 15.99 -17.21
N LYS A 417 -18.48 15.29 -18.13
CA LYS A 417 -17.99 15.05 -19.49
C LYS A 417 -17.53 16.34 -20.15
#